data_AF-A0A968WLN9-F1
#
_entry.id   AF-A0A968WLN9-F1
#
_cell.length_a   1.000
_cell.length_b   1.000
_cell.length_c   1.000
_cell.angle_alpha   90.00
_cell.angle_beta   90.00
_cell.angle_gamma   90.00
#
_symmetry.space_group_name_H-M   'P 1'
#
loop_
_entity.id
_entity.type
_entity.pdbx_description
1 polymer ?
#
loop_
_entity_poly.entity_id
_entity_poly.type
_entity_poly.pdbx_seq_one_letter_code
_entity_poly.pdbx_strand_id
1 'polypeptide(L)'
;MVAIAVDFGSSNTVIATWNAILNRPQTLKLPDLARAYPQDFLIPSIVYVEDAKRDRVCIGQEVISKGYSQRSPRYFSGIKRRLAVPTGFTPQIRWRG
;
A
#
# COMPACT_ATOMS: atom_id res chain seq x y z
N MET A 1 20.91 8.01 -6.45
CA MET A 1 19.46 7.68 -6.36
C MET A 1 19.35 6.25 -5.88
N VAL A 2 18.58 5.97 -4.82
CA VAL A 2 18.38 4.60 -4.30
C VAL A 2 17.15 4.02 -4.99
N ALA A 3 17.30 2.89 -5.69
CA ALA A 3 16.19 2.20 -6.31
C ALA A 3 15.45 1.36 -5.25
N ILE A 4 14.12 1.45 -5.25
CA ILE A 4 13.25 0.58 -4.46
C ILE A 4 12.44 -0.32 -5.39
N ALA A 5 12.25 -1.57 -5.00
CA ALA A 5 11.34 -2.49 -5.65
C ALA A 5 10.02 -2.52 -4.87
N VAL A 6 8.90 -2.34 -5.58
CA VAL A 6 7.56 -2.43 -5.01
C VAL A 6 6.79 -3.50 -5.76
N ASP A 7 6.55 -4.64 -5.11
CA ASP A 7 5.60 -5.63 -5.62
C ASP A 7 4.20 -5.25 -5.17
N PHE A 8 3.47 -4.57 -6.05
CA PHE A 8 2.08 -4.18 -5.80
C PHE A 8 1.14 -5.34 -6.13
N GLY A 9 0.90 -6.21 -5.15
CA GLY A 9 -0.01 -7.35 -5.27
C GLY A 9 -1.48 -6.98 -5.03
N SER A 10 -2.39 -7.87 -5.41
CA SER A 10 -3.84 -7.65 -5.22
C SER A 10 -4.27 -7.63 -3.75
N SER A 11 -3.60 -8.44 -2.91
CA SER A 11 -3.94 -8.60 -1.49
C SER A 11 -2.89 -8.02 -0.55
N ASN A 12 -1.62 -8.13 -0.90
CA ASN A 12 -0.51 -7.56 -0.15
C ASN A 12 0.49 -6.89 -1.09
N THR A 13 1.20 -5.92 -0.55
CA THR A 13 2.30 -5.19 -1.17
C THR A 13 3.58 -5.48 -0.38
N VAL A 14 4.69 -5.63 -1.09
CA VAL A 14 6.03 -5.82 -0.51
C VAL A 14 6.97 -4.76 -1.05
N ILE A 15 7.83 -4.22 -0.18
CA ILE A 15 8.86 -3.25 -0.56
C ILE A 15 10.22 -3.84 -0.26
N ALA A 16 11.14 -3.75 -1.21
CA ALA A 16 12.52 -4.17 -1.04
C ALA A 16 13.50 -3.12 -1.57
N THR A 17 14.72 -3.15 -1.05
CA THR A 17 15.85 -2.35 -1.53
C THR A 17 17.05 -3.24 -1.77
N TRP A 18 18.03 -2.76 -2.54
CA TRP A 18 19.35 -3.37 -2.54
C TRP A 18 20.12 -2.95 -1.29
N ASN A 19 20.59 -3.90 -0.48
CA ASN A 19 21.51 -3.62 0.61
C ASN A 19 22.94 -3.66 0.06
N ALA A 20 23.56 -2.49 -0.10
CA ALA A 20 24.89 -2.38 -0.69
C ALA A 20 26.01 -2.95 0.20
N ILE A 21 25.83 -2.94 1.52
CA ILE A 21 26.83 -3.46 2.48
C ILE A 21 26.88 -4.98 2.40
N LEU A 22 25.71 -5.63 2.34
CA LEU A 22 25.57 -7.09 2.28
C LEU A 22 25.51 -7.63 0.85
N ASN A 23 25.53 -6.75 -0.15
CA ASN A 23 25.40 -7.05 -1.57
C ASN A 23 24.24 -8.02 -1.90
N ARG A 24 23.06 -7.78 -1.32
CA ARG A 24 21.88 -8.65 -1.48
C ARG A 24 20.57 -7.86 -1.40
N PRO A 25 19.46 -8.38 -1.96
CA PRO A 25 18.16 -7.78 -1.74
C PRO A 25 17.76 -7.86 -0.26
N GLN A 26 17.10 -6.81 0.23
CA GLN A 26 16.56 -6.72 1.57
C GLN A 26 15.11 -6.24 1.52
N THR A 27 14.19 -7.06 2.03
CA THR A 27 12.81 -6.65 2.25
C THR A 27 12.75 -5.65 3.40
N LEU A 28 12.06 -4.54 3.19
CA LEU A 28 11.86 -3.50 4.19
C LEU A 28 10.71 -3.90 5.12
N LYS A 29 10.92 -3.71 6.43
CA LYS A 29 9.86 -3.82 7.44
C LYS A 29 9.32 -2.43 7.72
N LEU A 30 8.01 -2.27 7.62
CA LEU A 30 7.31 -1.00 7.82
C LEU A 30 6.21 -1.22 8.87
N PRO A 31 6.56 -1.20 10.17
CA PRO A 31 5.67 -1.69 11.25
C PRO A 31 4.28 -1.05 11.28
N ASP A 32 4.17 0.24 10.93
CA ASP A 32 2.89 0.95 10.94
C ASP A 32 1.96 0.56 9.78
N LEU A 33 2.54 0.02 8.70
CA LEU A 33 1.80 -0.35 7.48
C LEU A 33 1.66 -1.87 7.31
N ALA A 34 2.63 -2.62 7.81
CA ALA A 34 2.73 -4.06 7.64
C ALA A 34 1.98 -4.83 8.72
N ARG A 35 1.71 -6.11 8.46
CA ARG A 35 1.13 -7.01 9.46
C ARG A 35 2.06 -7.21 10.65
N ALA A 36 1.53 -7.79 11.73
CA ALA A 36 2.37 -8.27 12.82
C ALA A 36 3.22 -9.48 12.40
N TYR A 37 4.25 -9.78 13.20
CA TYR A 37 5.04 -11.01 13.06
C TYR A 37 4.12 -12.25 13.03
N PRO A 38 4.38 -13.26 12.17
CA PRO A 38 5.56 -13.46 11.32
C PRO A 38 5.47 -12.83 9.91
N GLN A 39 4.47 -11.99 9.64
CA GLN A 39 4.20 -11.42 8.32
C GLN A 39 4.57 -9.93 8.24
N ASP A 40 5.56 -9.49 9.02
CA ASP A 40 5.95 -8.10 9.25
C ASP A 40 6.59 -7.37 8.06
N PHE A 41 6.61 -8.03 6.91
CA PHE A 41 7.03 -7.52 5.60
C PHE A 41 5.87 -7.41 4.59
N LEU A 42 4.66 -7.88 4.96
CA LEU A 42 3.47 -7.80 4.12
C LEU A 42 2.61 -6.61 4.51
N ILE A 43 2.41 -5.69 3.59
CA ILE A 43 1.47 -4.58 3.73
C ILE A 43 0.15 -4.99 3.07
N PRO A 44 -0.99 -5.06 3.77
CA PRO A 44 -2.28 -5.27 3.11
C PRO A 44 -2.53 -4.22 2.01
N SER A 45 -2.90 -4.66 0.80
CA SER A 45 -3.14 -3.76 -0.36
C SER A 45 -4.52 -3.08 -0.27
N ILE A 46 -4.73 -2.32 0.81
CA ILE A 46 -6.00 -1.69 1.16
C ILE A 46 -5.77 -0.25 1.60
N VAL A 47 -6.78 0.58 1.33
CA VAL A 47 -6.82 2.01 1.69
C VAL A 47 -8.19 2.32 2.26
N TYR A 48 -8.24 3.13 3.31
CA TYR A 48 -9.48 3.70 3.82
C TYR A 48 -9.40 5.23 3.79
N VAL A 49 -10.40 5.87 3.17
CA VAL A 49 -10.45 7.33 3.06
C VAL A 49 -11.23 7.92 4.24
N GLU A 50 -10.51 8.37 5.26
CA GLU A 50 -11.10 9.02 6.42
C GLU A 50 -11.69 10.39 6.04
N ASP A 51 -10.94 11.23 5.33
CA ASP A 51 -11.38 12.55 4.86
C ASP A 51 -10.67 12.94 3.57
N ALA A 52 -11.37 12.80 2.43
CA ALA A 52 -10.84 13.13 1.11
C ALA A 52 -10.55 14.63 0.92
N LYS A 53 -11.23 15.52 1.66
CA LYS A 53 -10.99 16.97 1.53
C LYS A 53 -9.72 17.42 2.22
N ARG A 54 -9.21 16.61 3.16
CA ARG A 54 -8.00 16.86 3.94
C ARG A 54 -6.87 15.87 3.61
N ASP A 55 -7.01 15.12 2.51
CA ASP A 55 -6.08 14.05 2.11
C ASP A 55 -5.77 13.04 3.23
N ARG A 56 -6.74 12.80 4.12
CA ARG A 56 -6.56 11.90 5.27
C ARG A 56 -6.99 10.49 4.90
N VAL A 57 -6.00 9.60 4.84
CA VAL A 57 -6.16 8.19 4.50
C VAL A 57 -5.44 7.30 5.50
N CYS A 58 -5.95 6.10 5.70
CA CYS A 58 -5.24 5.00 6.34
C CYS A 58 -4.92 3.94 5.30
N ILE A 59 -3.77 3.28 5.43
CA ILE A 59 -3.34 2.26 4.49
C ILE A 59 -2.82 1.02 5.22
N GLY A 60 -2.88 -0.14 4.56
CA GLY A 60 -2.26 -1.35 5.11
C GLY A 60 -2.91 -1.84 6.40
N GLN A 61 -2.07 -2.28 7.34
CA GLN A 61 -2.50 -2.86 8.60
C GLN A 61 -3.25 -1.87 9.48
N GLU A 62 -2.97 -0.56 9.39
CA GLU A 62 -3.68 0.47 10.13
C GLU A 62 -5.20 0.42 9.87
N VAL A 63 -5.61 0.18 8.61
CA VAL A 63 -7.03 0.05 8.23
C VAL A 63 -7.70 -1.10 9.00
N ILE A 64 -7.00 -2.22 9.15
CA ILE A 64 -7.47 -3.39 9.88
C ILE A 64 -7.51 -3.10 11.38
N SER A 65 -6.42 -2.52 11.92
CA SER A 65 -6.28 -2.21 13.34
C SER A 65 -7.33 -1.22 13.84
N LYS A 66 -7.74 -0.25 13.01
CA LYS A 66 -8.84 0.69 13.30
C LYS A 66 -10.25 0.10 13.12
N GLY A 67 -10.36 -1.17 12.68
CA GLY A 67 -11.65 -1.84 12.50
C GLY A 67 -12.47 -1.34 11.32
N TYR A 68 -11.86 -0.67 10.33
CA TYR A 68 -12.59 -0.20 9.16
C TYR A 68 -13.07 -1.37 8.29
N SER A 69 -14.34 -1.30 7.88
CA SER A 69 -15.03 -2.40 7.22
C SER A 69 -15.06 -2.26 5.70
N GLN A 70 -14.92 -3.40 5.01
CA GLN A 70 -15.11 -3.53 3.55
C GLN A 70 -16.53 -3.15 3.09
N ARG A 71 -17.51 -3.10 3.99
CA ARG A 71 -18.87 -2.65 3.69
C ARG A 71 -18.95 -1.12 3.52
N SER A 72 -17.95 -0.39 3.99
CA SER A 72 -17.90 1.07 3.84
C SER A 72 -17.52 1.44 2.41
N PRO A 73 -18.20 2.42 1.77
CA PRO A 73 -17.81 2.92 0.46
C PRO A 73 -16.45 3.63 0.47
N ARG A 74 -15.89 3.91 1.66
CA ARG A 74 -14.57 4.51 1.86
C ARG A 74 -13.45 3.49 1.89
N TYR A 75 -13.78 2.20 1.87
CA TYR A 75 -12.81 1.11 1.90
C TYR A 75 -12.49 0.67 0.47
N PHE A 76 -11.20 0.70 0.13
CA PHE A 76 -10.69 0.33 -1.17
C PHE A 76 -9.73 -0.86 -1.03
N SER A 77 -10.03 -1.94 -1.75
CA SER A 77 -9.19 -3.12 -1.90
C SER A 77 -9.22 -3.62 -3.35
N GLY A 78 -8.37 -4.60 -3.68
CA GLY A 78 -8.30 -5.15 -5.04
C GLY A 78 -7.90 -4.10 -6.08
N ILE A 79 -7.17 -3.06 -5.66
CA ILE A 79 -6.83 -1.88 -6.46
C ILE A 79 -6.15 -2.27 -7.78
N LYS A 80 -5.18 -3.20 -7.73
CA LYS A 80 -4.48 -3.70 -8.93
C LYS A 80 -5.43 -4.19 -10.02
N ARG A 81 -6.49 -4.93 -9.65
CA ARG A 81 -7.47 -5.45 -10.61
C ARG A 81 -8.33 -4.34 -11.19
N ARG A 82 -8.69 -3.35 -10.37
CA ARG A 82 -9.49 -2.19 -10.80
C ARG A 82 -8.70 -1.24 -11.71
N LEU A 83 -7.37 -1.16 -11.55
CA LEU A 83 -6.49 -0.41 -12.43
C LEU A 83 -6.31 -1.08 -13.81
N ALA A 84 -6.40 -2.41 -13.86
CA ALA A 84 -6.27 -3.17 -15.12
C ALA A 84 -7.52 -3.12 -16.01
N VAL A 85 -8.66 -2.66 -15.47
CA VAL A 85 -9.91 -2.51 -16.22
C VAL A 85 -10.09 -1.05 -16.61
N PRO A 86 -10.34 -0.71 -17.89
CA PRO A 86 -10.66 0.66 -18.28
C PRO A 86 -12.01 1.05 -17.66
N THR A 87 -11.98 1.82 -16.57
CA THR A 87 -13.18 2.25 -15.84
C THR A 87 -13.65 3.65 -16.24
N GLY A 88 -13.10 4.22 -17.32
CA GLY A 88 -13.43 5.56 -17.83
C GLY A 88 -12.87 6.73 -17.00
N PHE A 89 -12.25 6.45 -15.84
CA PHE A 89 -11.58 7.45 -15.01
C PHE A 89 -10.07 7.18 -14.98
N THR A 90 -9.29 8.11 -15.52
CA THR A 90 -7.83 8.12 -15.44
C THR A 90 -7.42 9.25 -14.49
N PRO A 91 -7.01 8.95 -13.24
CA PRO A 91 -6.57 9.99 -12.32
C PRO A 91 -5.34 10.72 -12.89
N GLN A 92 -5.37 12.05 -12.93
CA GLN A 92 -4.20 12.84 -13.29
C GLN A 92 -3.22 12.84 -12.12
N ILE A 93 -2.11 12.12 -12.26
CA ILE A 93 -1.01 12.16 -11.30
C ILE A 93 -0.27 13.49 -11.51
N ARG A 94 -0.47 14.46 -10.61
CA ARG A 94 0.40 15.64 -10.54
C ARG A 94 1.47 15.38 -9.49
N TRP A 95 2.69 15.06 -9.95
CA TRP A 95 3.88 15.10 -9.11
C TRP A 95 4.20 16.56 -8.79
N ARG A 96 4.09 16.95 -7.51
CA ARG A 96 4.71 18.18 -7.00
C ARG A 96 5.97 17.72 -6.28
N GLY A 97 7.12 18.02 -6.88
CA GLY A 97 8.44 17.69 -6.34
C GLY A 97 8.72 18.40 -5.03
#